data_AF-A0A1Q6Y9W1-F1
#
_entry.id   AF-A0A1Q6Y9W1-F1
#
_cell.length_a   1.000
_cell.length_b   1.000
_cell.length_c   1.000
_cell.angle_alpha   90.00
_cell.angle_beta   90.00
_cell.angle_gamma   90.00
#
_symmetry.space_group_name_H-M   'P 1'
#
loop_
_entity.id
_entity.type
_entity.pdbx_description
1 polymer ?
#
loop_
_entity_poly.entity_id
_entity_poly.type
_entity_poly.pdbx_seq_one_letter_code
_entity_poly.pdbx_strand_id
1 'polypeptide(L)'
;MQLAWKVDEGSKVRLKDYDPDFVDKYTDRALAAAEIEKLSEELGELQQLLAAAQHHSLLIVLQGMDTSGKDGTIRHVMAQVNPLGCEVRSFKGPTSREQAHDFLWRIHRVVPGRGMISIFNRSHYEDVLVVRVHDLVPEKVWRGRYAAINDFEHMLAQNDTIILKFYLHISYEEQEKRLLARQEDRTKAWKLSSADWAERKYWN
;
A
#
# COMPACT_ATOMS: atom_id res chain seq x y z
N MET A 1 -18.35 -3.82 -14.12
CA MET A 1 -17.89 -4.37 -12.84
C MET A 1 -17.05 -3.30 -12.18
N GLN A 2 -17.47 -2.82 -11.02
CA GLN A 2 -16.72 -1.86 -10.23
C GLN A 2 -15.83 -2.62 -9.24
N LEU A 3 -14.53 -2.65 -9.50
CA LEU A 3 -13.55 -3.40 -8.69
C LEU A 3 -12.78 -2.53 -7.69
N ALA A 4 -12.73 -1.22 -7.94
CA ALA A 4 -12.07 -0.26 -7.09
C ALA A 4 -12.72 1.12 -7.27
N TRP A 5 -12.57 1.98 -6.25
CA TRP A 5 -12.89 3.39 -6.38
C TRP A 5 -11.65 4.16 -6.79
N LYS A 6 -11.74 4.86 -7.91
CA LYS A 6 -10.72 5.82 -8.33
C LYS A 6 -11.01 7.16 -7.64
N VAL A 7 -9.98 7.72 -7.01
CA VAL A 7 -10.04 9.06 -6.42
C VAL A 7 -9.51 10.05 -7.45
N ASP A 8 -10.37 10.96 -7.89
CA ASP A 8 -9.99 12.00 -8.84
C ASP A 8 -9.18 13.10 -8.15
N GLU A 9 -8.27 13.71 -8.92
CA GLU A 9 -7.44 14.81 -8.44
C GLU A 9 -8.30 15.98 -7.95
N GLY A 10 -7.91 16.56 -6.81
CA GLY A 10 -8.63 17.68 -6.19
C GLY A 10 -9.96 17.32 -5.53
N SER A 11 -10.40 16.06 -5.61
CA SER A 11 -11.64 15.62 -4.94
C SER A 11 -11.52 15.69 -3.42
N LYS A 12 -12.63 16.05 -2.77
CA LYS A 12 -12.75 15.96 -1.31
C LYS A 12 -13.16 14.53 -0.95
N VAL A 13 -12.24 13.79 -0.36
CA VAL A 13 -12.46 12.40 0.05
C VAL A 13 -13.04 12.35 1.46
N ARG A 14 -14.11 11.59 1.64
CA ARG A 14 -14.60 11.16 2.96
C ARG A 14 -14.68 9.64 2.93
N LEU A 15 -13.92 8.96 3.79
CA LEU A 15 -13.84 7.49 3.74
C LEU A 15 -15.21 6.82 3.92
N LYS A 16 -16.12 7.41 4.71
CA LYS A 16 -17.50 6.93 4.89
C LYS A 16 -18.33 6.87 3.60
N ASP A 17 -17.91 7.55 2.53
CA ASP A 17 -18.59 7.51 1.23
C ASP A 17 -18.20 6.25 0.43
N TYR A 18 -17.28 5.44 0.94
CA TYR A 18 -16.79 4.20 0.36
C TYR A 18 -17.10 3.04 1.30
N ASP A 19 -18.03 2.17 0.92
CA ASP A 19 -18.44 1.03 1.73
C ASP A 19 -17.34 -0.05 1.75
N PRO A 20 -16.68 -0.34 2.89
CA PRO A 20 -15.60 -1.33 2.96
C PRO A 20 -16.09 -2.77 2.71
N ASP A 21 -17.38 -3.05 2.83
CA ASP A 21 -17.99 -4.36 2.59
C ASP A 21 -18.59 -4.48 1.18
N PHE A 22 -18.40 -3.46 0.33
CA PHE A 22 -18.93 -3.46 -1.03
C PHE A 22 -18.37 -4.61 -1.86
N VAL A 23 -19.28 -5.38 -2.45
CA VAL A 23 -19.01 -6.38 -3.47
C VAL A 23 -19.92 -6.09 -4.65
N ASP A 24 -19.35 -5.94 -5.86
CA ASP A 24 -20.13 -5.71 -7.06
C ASP A 24 -21.10 -6.89 -7.27
N LYS A 25 -22.36 -6.59 -7.61
CA LYS A 25 -23.43 -7.59 -7.73
C LYS A 25 -23.17 -8.68 -8.79
N TYR A 26 -22.22 -8.45 -9.69
CA TYR A 26 -21.81 -9.41 -10.71
C TYR A 26 -20.56 -10.21 -10.31
N THR A 27 -20.02 -9.97 -9.11
CA THR A 27 -18.88 -10.70 -8.57
C THR A 27 -19.36 -11.98 -7.89
N ASP A 28 -19.22 -13.10 -8.59
CA ASP A 28 -19.24 -14.43 -7.97
C ASP A 28 -17.84 -14.80 -7.50
N ARG A 29 -17.73 -15.48 -6.34
CA ARG A 29 -16.43 -15.78 -5.73
C ARG A 29 -15.61 -16.77 -6.56
N ALA A 30 -16.24 -17.76 -7.18
CA ALA A 30 -15.54 -18.72 -8.02
C ALA A 30 -15.11 -18.07 -9.35
N LEU A 31 -15.99 -17.25 -9.94
CA LEU A 31 -15.63 -16.47 -11.14
C LEU A 31 -14.51 -15.46 -10.86
N ALA A 32 -14.54 -14.79 -9.71
CA ALA A 32 -13.47 -13.87 -9.30
C ALA A 32 -12.14 -14.58 -9.10
N ALA A 33 -12.13 -15.79 -8.53
CA ALA A 33 -10.91 -16.57 -8.37
C ALA A 33 -10.30 -16.96 -9.73
N ALA A 34 -11.13 -17.42 -10.68
CA ALA A 34 -10.68 -17.73 -12.04
C ALA A 34 -10.17 -16.48 -12.79
N GLU A 35 -10.82 -15.33 -12.59
CA GLU A 35 -10.38 -14.06 -13.18
C GLU A 35 -9.05 -13.58 -12.58
N ILE A 36 -8.86 -13.72 -11.26
CA ILE A 36 -7.59 -13.41 -10.61
C ILE A 36 -6.45 -14.25 -11.17
N GLU A 37 -6.68 -15.54 -11.46
CA GLU A 37 -5.68 -16.42 -12.06
C GLU A 37 -5.25 -15.91 -13.44
N LYS A 38 -6.21 -15.60 -14.33
CA LYS A 38 -5.93 -15.02 -15.65
C LYS A 38 -5.18 -13.69 -15.58
N LEU A 39 -5.64 -12.78 -14.71
CA LEU A 39 -4.99 -11.47 -14.53
C LEU A 39 -3.58 -11.62 -13.93
N SER A 40 -3.34 -12.66 -13.12
CA SER A 40 -2.01 -12.94 -12.58
C SER A 40 -1.06 -13.45 -13.66
N GLU A 41 -1.54 -14.29 -14.57
CA GLU A 41 -0.78 -14.73 -15.75
C GLU A 41 -0.43 -13.54 -16.66
N GLU A 42 -1.42 -12.70 -16.99
CA GLU A 42 -1.21 -11.49 -17.78
C GLU A 42 -0.20 -10.54 -17.10
N LEU A 43 -0.30 -10.35 -15.78
CA LEU A 43 0.66 -9.56 -15.02
C LEU A 43 2.08 -10.12 -15.12
N GLY A 44 2.23 -11.45 -15.13
CA GLY A 44 3.52 -12.12 -15.33
C GLY A 44 4.12 -11.81 -16.70
N GLU A 45 3.32 -11.90 -17.77
CA GLU A 45 3.73 -11.54 -19.14
C GLU A 45 4.11 -10.06 -19.26
N LEU A 46 3.27 -9.17 -18.73
CA LEU A 46 3.52 -7.73 -18.71
C LEU A 46 4.79 -7.37 -17.92
N GLN A 47 5.07 -8.09 -16.82
CA GLN A 47 6.31 -7.88 -16.08
C GLN A 47 7.52 -8.30 -16.90
N GLN A 48 7.47 -9.40 -17.65
CA GLN A 48 8.56 -9.80 -18.54
C GLN A 48 8.80 -8.75 -19.63
N LEU A 49 7.73 -8.21 -20.22
CA LEU A 49 7.81 -7.11 -21.19
C LEU A 49 8.41 -5.84 -20.57
N LEU A 50 8.00 -5.47 -19.35
CA LEU A 50 8.56 -4.35 -18.61
C LEU A 50 10.08 -4.53 -18.44
N ALA A 51 10.51 -5.71 -17.99
CA ALA A 51 11.91 -6.06 -17.77
C ALA A 51 12.72 -6.11 -19.07
N ALA A 52 12.15 -6.57 -20.18
CA ALA A 52 12.81 -6.59 -21.48
C ALA A 52 12.94 -5.18 -22.10
N ALA A 53 11.89 -4.36 -21.97
CA ALA A 53 11.86 -3.03 -22.56
C ALA A 53 12.77 -2.03 -21.83
N GLN A 54 12.89 -2.11 -20.50
CA GLN A 54 13.73 -1.19 -19.70
C GLN A 54 13.40 0.30 -19.93
N HIS A 55 12.17 0.62 -20.34
CA HIS A 55 11.73 2.01 -20.56
C HIS A 55 11.03 2.58 -19.32
N HIS A 56 10.12 1.80 -18.74
CA HIS A 56 9.33 2.22 -17.59
C HIS A 56 9.75 1.47 -16.33
N SER A 57 9.31 1.97 -15.18
CA SER A 57 9.33 1.24 -13.91
C SER A 57 7.94 1.28 -13.28
N LEU A 58 7.61 0.35 -12.39
CA LEU A 58 6.30 0.30 -11.72
C LEU A 58 6.47 0.38 -10.20
N LEU A 59 5.93 1.43 -9.61
CA LEU A 59 5.84 1.60 -8.16
C LEU A 59 4.39 1.35 -7.71
N ILE A 60 4.19 0.32 -6.90
CA ILE A 60 2.91 0.02 -6.25
C ILE A 60 3.02 0.39 -4.78
N VAL A 61 2.17 1.32 -4.32
CA VAL A 61 2.07 1.71 -2.91
C VAL A 61 0.84 1.06 -2.31
N LEU A 62 1.03 0.23 -1.27
CA LEU A 62 -0.04 -0.35 -0.49
C LEU A 62 -0.11 0.30 0.89
N GLN A 63 -1.22 1.00 1.13
CA GLN A 63 -1.55 1.60 2.40
C GLN A 63 -2.85 1.04 2.97
N GLY A 64 -3.03 1.19 4.28
CA GLY A 64 -4.22 0.70 4.99
C GLY A 64 -3.91 0.38 6.44
N MET A 65 -4.96 0.25 7.25
CA MET A 65 -4.85 -0.07 8.67
C MET A 65 -4.13 -1.42 8.91
N ASP A 66 -3.66 -1.64 10.13
CA ASP A 66 -3.21 -2.97 10.50
C ASP A 66 -4.34 -3.98 10.36
N THR A 67 -3.98 -5.15 9.84
CA THR A 67 -4.88 -6.22 9.38
C THR A 67 -5.70 -5.95 8.11
N SER A 68 -5.51 -4.82 7.41
CA SER A 68 -6.26 -4.48 6.18
C SER A 68 -6.09 -5.48 5.03
N GLY A 69 -5.01 -6.27 5.04
CA GLY A 69 -4.78 -7.32 4.05
C GLY A 69 -3.58 -7.10 3.14
N LYS A 70 -2.78 -6.04 3.36
CA LYS A 70 -1.59 -5.70 2.54
C LYS A 70 -0.72 -6.90 2.20
N ASP A 71 -0.23 -7.63 3.20
CA ASP A 71 0.60 -8.83 3.00
C ASP A 71 -0.10 -9.93 2.19
N GLY A 72 -1.41 -10.09 2.39
CA GLY A 72 -2.23 -11.05 1.66
C GLY A 72 -2.33 -10.66 0.19
N THR A 73 -2.65 -9.39 -0.09
CA THR A 73 -2.71 -8.84 -1.44
C THR A 73 -1.38 -9.02 -2.17
N ILE A 74 -0.25 -8.68 -1.54
CA ILE A 74 1.08 -8.88 -2.15
C ILE A 74 1.29 -10.35 -2.51
N ARG A 75 1.03 -11.27 -1.57
CA ARG A 75 1.26 -12.71 -1.78
C ARG A 75 0.46 -13.24 -2.97
N HIS A 76 -0.81 -12.86 -3.10
CA HIS A 76 -1.69 -13.41 -4.13
C HIS A 76 -1.43 -12.75 -5.49
N VAL A 77 -1.35 -11.41 -5.54
CA VAL A 77 -1.19 -10.68 -6.81
C VAL A 77 0.18 -10.94 -7.45
N MET A 78 1.22 -11.16 -6.64
CA MET A 78 2.58 -11.35 -7.15
C MET A 78 2.98 -12.82 -7.31
N ALA A 79 2.03 -13.75 -7.16
CA ALA A 79 2.32 -15.18 -7.21
C ALA A 79 2.90 -15.64 -8.56
N GLN A 80 2.50 -15.00 -9.66
CA GLN A 80 2.93 -15.32 -11.03
C GLN A 80 4.00 -14.36 -11.57
N VAL A 81 4.45 -13.40 -10.77
CA VAL A 81 5.48 -12.44 -11.19
C VAL A 81 6.87 -13.04 -10.95
N ASN A 82 7.78 -12.87 -11.92
CA ASN A 82 9.15 -13.34 -11.74
C ASN A 82 9.82 -12.57 -10.58
N PRO A 83 10.32 -13.26 -9.54
CA PRO A 83 10.92 -12.60 -8.37
C PRO A 83 12.16 -11.76 -8.71
N LEU A 84 12.81 -11.99 -9.85
CA LEU A 84 13.93 -11.16 -10.31
C LEU A 84 13.51 -9.77 -10.80
N GLY A 85 12.24 -9.58 -11.14
CA GLY A 85 11.71 -8.31 -11.64
C GLY A 85 10.81 -7.58 -10.65
N CYS A 86 10.68 -8.06 -9.41
CA CYS A 86 9.79 -7.51 -8.41
C CYS A 86 10.41 -7.52 -7.01
N GLU A 87 10.41 -6.36 -6.35
CA GLU A 87 10.92 -6.22 -4.99
C GLU A 87 9.84 -5.68 -4.04
N VAL A 88 9.76 -6.26 -2.84
CA VAL A 88 8.89 -5.75 -1.77
C VAL A 88 9.73 -4.96 -0.76
N ARG A 89 9.37 -3.71 -0.53
CA ARG A 89 9.98 -2.83 0.47
C ARG A 89 8.94 -2.55 1.56
N SER A 90 9.20 -3.03 2.77
CA SER A 90 8.31 -2.83 3.92
C SER A 90 8.87 -1.75 4.83
N PHE A 91 8.09 -0.71 5.11
CA PHE A 91 8.53 0.40 5.94
C PHE A 91 7.99 0.28 7.36
N LYS A 92 8.89 0.27 8.34
CA LYS A 92 8.58 0.37 9.78
C LYS A 92 8.88 1.79 10.28
N GLY A 93 8.77 1.99 11.59
CA GLY A 93 9.26 3.21 12.25
C GLY A 93 10.71 3.51 11.85
N PRO A 94 11.05 4.79 11.59
CA PRO A 94 12.35 5.15 11.04
C PRO A 94 13.48 4.95 12.07
N THR A 95 14.63 4.46 11.61
CA THR A 95 15.83 4.35 12.44
C THR A 95 16.43 5.72 12.74
N SER A 96 17.31 5.83 13.75
CA SER A 96 18.00 7.10 14.07
C SER A 96 18.75 7.69 12.87
N ARG A 97 19.32 6.84 12.01
CA ARG A 97 19.97 7.29 10.78
C ARG A 97 18.97 7.86 9.77
N GLU A 98 17.83 7.20 9.59
CA GLU A 98 16.78 7.68 8.70
C GLU A 98 16.19 9.00 9.20
N GLN A 99 16.01 9.16 10.52
CA GLN A 99 15.54 10.40 11.16
C GLN A 99 16.55 11.56 11.04
N ALA A 100 17.84 11.26 10.83
CA ALA A 100 18.86 12.28 10.59
C ALA A 100 18.84 12.83 9.16
N HIS A 101 18.01 12.26 8.27
CA HIS A 101 17.75 12.75 6.92
C HIS A 101 16.30 13.25 6.81
N ASP A 102 15.94 13.83 5.65
CA ASP A 102 14.54 14.09 5.35
C ASP A 102 13.75 12.77 5.21
N PHE A 103 12.43 12.84 5.41
CA PHE A 103 11.57 11.65 5.46
C PHE A 103 11.50 10.89 4.13
N LEU A 104 11.75 11.56 2.99
CA LEU A 104 11.75 10.93 1.66
C LEU A 104 13.08 10.25 1.35
N TRP A 105 14.17 10.59 2.04
CA TRP A 105 15.49 10.01 1.79
C TRP A 105 15.49 8.48 1.75
N ARG A 106 14.92 7.84 2.77
CA ARG A 106 14.86 6.36 2.83
C ARG A 106 13.95 5.75 1.76
N ILE A 107 12.95 6.52 1.32
CA ILE A 107 11.92 6.12 0.36
C ILE A 107 12.50 6.19 -1.05
N HIS A 108 13.10 7.32 -1.40
CA HIS A 108 13.71 7.57 -2.70
C HIS A 108 14.84 6.56 -2.99
N ARG A 109 15.61 6.15 -1.99
CA ARG A 109 16.68 5.15 -2.16
C ARG A 109 16.23 3.79 -2.65
N VAL A 110 14.94 3.46 -2.56
CA VAL A 110 14.40 2.13 -2.90
C VAL A 110 13.27 2.19 -3.92
N VAL A 111 13.14 3.29 -4.66
CA VAL A 111 12.26 3.37 -5.83
C VAL A 111 12.74 2.40 -6.92
N PRO A 112 11.83 1.89 -7.77
CA PRO A 112 12.20 0.88 -8.76
C PRO A 112 13.12 1.47 -9.83
N GLY A 113 14.11 0.70 -10.26
CA GLY A 113 14.82 0.95 -11.50
C GLY A 113 13.94 0.66 -12.72
N ARG A 114 14.38 1.09 -13.92
CA ARG A 114 13.73 0.72 -15.18
C ARG A 114 13.64 -0.80 -15.31
N GLY A 115 12.52 -1.27 -15.84
CA GLY A 115 12.19 -2.68 -15.97
C GLY A 115 11.79 -3.40 -14.67
N MET A 116 11.77 -2.71 -13.53
CA MET A 116 11.46 -3.30 -12.23
C MET A 116 10.09 -2.89 -11.70
N ILE A 117 9.51 -3.79 -10.93
CA ILE A 117 8.37 -3.53 -10.05
C ILE A 117 8.89 -3.36 -8.62
N SER A 118 8.46 -2.32 -7.92
CA SER A 118 8.66 -2.18 -6.48
C SER A 118 7.32 -2.02 -5.78
N ILE A 119 7.11 -2.80 -4.72
CA ILE A 119 5.91 -2.76 -3.91
C ILE A 119 6.25 -2.23 -2.53
N PHE A 120 5.69 -1.08 -2.21
CA PHE A 120 5.83 -0.45 -0.91
C PHE A 120 4.70 -0.94 0.00
N ASN A 121 5.03 -1.78 0.98
CA ASN A 121 4.14 -2.18 2.07
C ASN A 121 4.30 -1.17 3.21
N ARG A 122 3.32 -0.25 3.35
CA ARG A 122 3.53 1.10 3.92
C ARG A 122 4.50 1.93 3.05
N SER A 123 4.62 3.24 3.27
CA SER A 123 5.34 4.14 2.36
C SER A 123 5.64 5.50 2.98
N HIS A 124 6.07 6.49 2.18
CA HIS A 124 6.17 7.90 2.58
C HIS A 124 4.86 8.50 3.11
N TYR A 125 3.71 7.86 2.88
CA TYR A 125 2.45 8.29 3.47
C TYR A 125 2.41 8.10 4.99
N GLU A 126 3.23 7.23 5.60
CA GLU A 126 3.31 7.11 7.07
C GLU A 126 3.66 8.47 7.71
N ASP A 127 4.46 9.28 7.02
CA ASP A 127 4.92 10.60 7.45
C ASP A 127 3.84 11.70 7.43
N VAL A 128 2.64 11.38 6.96
CA VAL A 128 1.42 12.22 7.08
C VAL A 128 0.24 11.46 7.70
N LEU A 129 0.48 10.23 8.19
CA LEU A 129 -0.49 9.38 8.87
C LEU A 129 -0.12 9.25 10.36
N VAL A 130 0.74 8.29 10.73
CA VAL A 130 1.12 8.06 12.14
C VAL A 130 1.78 9.29 12.76
N VAL A 131 2.56 10.04 11.98
CA VAL A 131 3.18 11.29 12.40
C VAL A 131 2.15 12.34 12.79
N ARG A 132 1.03 12.39 12.06
CA ARG A 132 -0.08 13.30 12.35
C ARG A 132 -0.92 12.83 13.54
N VAL A 133 -1.24 11.54 13.59
CA VAL A 133 -2.11 10.95 14.63
C VAL A 133 -1.49 11.07 16.02
N HIS A 134 -0.17 10.91 16.13
CA HIS A 134 0.55 10.94 17.40
C HIS A 134 1.35 12.24 17.63
N ASP A 135 1.08 13.29 16.86
CA ASP A 135 1.73 14.60 16.98
C ASP A 135 3.27 14.55 17.04
N LEU A 136 3.89 13.62 16.29
CA LEU A 136 5.35 13.40 16.34
C LEU A 136 6.15 14.62 15.85
N VAL A 137 5.51 15.45 15.03
CA VAL A 137 6.00 16.79 14.64
C VAL A 137 4.83 17.76 14.60
N PRO A 138 5.05 19.07 14.76
CA PRO A 138 3.98 20.07 14.67
C PRO A 138 3.24 20.01 13.33
N GLU A 139 1.95 20.35 13.33
CA GLU A 139 1.10 20.37 12.14
C GLU A 139 1.72 21.11 10.95
N LYS A 140 2.32 22.28 11.21
CA LYS A 140 3.00 23.07 10.18
C LYS A 140 4.07 22.26 9.42
N VAL A 141 4.72 21.30 10.09
CA VAL A 141 5.76 20.45 9.52
C VAL A 141 5.13 19.36 8.66
N TRP A 142 4.22 18.54 9.20
CA TRP A 142 3.67 17.42 8.42
C TRP A 142 2.70 17.89 7.33
N ARG A 143 2.00 19.02 7.50
CA ARG A 143 1.12 19.57 6.48
C ARG A 143 1.89 20.01 5.23
N GLY A 144 3.12 20.49 5.39
CA GLY A 144 4.03 20.79 4.27
C GLY A 144 4.46 19.54 3.48
N ARG A 145 4.41 18.35 4.10
CA ARG A 145 4.80 17.10 3.44
C ARG A 145 3.83 16.68 2.34
N TYR A 146 2.58 17.16 2.33
CA TYR A 146 1.67 16.91 1.21
C TYR A 146 2.23 17.44 -0.12
N ALA A 147 2.75 18.67 -0.12
CA ALA A 147 3.39 19.24 -1.30
C ALA A 147 4.66 18.46 -1.68
N ALA A 148 5.52 18.16 -0.69
CA ALA A 148 6.74 17.39 -0.93
C ALA A 148 6.47 15.98 -1.51
N ILE A 149 5.40 15.32 -1.07
CA ILE A 149 4.98 14.02 -1.61
C ILE A 149 4.50 14.15 -3.05
N ASN A 150 3.68 15.17 -3.35
CA ASN A 150 3.22 15.42 -4.71
C ASN A 150 4.40 15.72 -5.64
N ASP A 151 5.33 16.57 -5.22
CA ASP A 151 6.53 16.91 -6.00
C ASP A 151 7.43 15.68 -6.23
N PHE A 152 7.59 14.84 -5.20
CA PHE A 152 8.34 13.59 -5.29
C PHE A 152 7.71 12.61 -6.29
N GLU A 153 6.41 12.37 -6.18
CA GLU A 153 5.70 11.47 -7.10
C GLU A 153 5.64 12.03 -8.53
N HIS A 154 5.51 13.35 -8.68
CA HIS A 154 5.58 14.02 -9.98
C HIS A 154 6.95 13.83 -10.63
N MET A 155 8.03 14.01 -9.87
CA MET A 155 9.39 13.79 -10.35
C MET A 155 9.64 12.34 -10.77
N LEU A 156 9.12 11.36 -10.02
CA LEU A 156 9.20 9.95 -10.42
C LEU A 156 8.40 9.68 -11.71
N ALA A 157 7.18 10.20 -11.82
CA ALA A 157 6.34 10.03 -13.01
C ALA A 157 6.97 10.66 -14.26
N GLN A 158 7.63 11.83 -14.12
CA GLN A 158 8.40 12.46 -15.21
C GLN A 158 9.61 11.62 -15.66
N ASN A 159 10.07 10.68 -14.83
CA ASN A 159 11.17 9.77 -15.11
C ASN A 159 10.68 8.35 -15.45
N ASP A 160 9.50 8.23 -16.05
CA ASP A 160 8.90 6.98 -16.55
C ASP A 160 8.56 5.95 -15.44
N THR A 161 8.41 6.37 -14.19
CA THR A 161 7.84 5.54 -13.13
C THR A 161 6.32 5.63 -13.13
N ILE A 162 5.66 4.51 -13.43
CA ILE A 162 4.22 4.35 -13.27
C ILE A 162 3.92 4.16 -11.78
N ILE A 163 3.07 5.01 -11.20
CA ILE A 163 2.77 4.97 -9.76
C ILE A 163 1.31 4.58 -9.56
N LEU A 164 1.08 3.47 -8.86
CA LEU A 164 -0.26 3.00 -8.47
C LEU A 164 -0.35 2.98 -6.95
N LYS A 165 -1.35 3.68 -6.40
CA LYS A 165 -1.53 3.84 -4.95
C LYS A 165 -2.86 3.23 -4.53
N PHE A 166 -2.80 2.24 -3.64
CA PHE A 166 -3.98 1.53 -3.15
C PHE A 166 -4.11 1.73 -1.65
N TYR A 167 -5.28 2.20 -1.21
CA TYR A 167 -5.69 2.19 0.18
C TYR A 167 -6.66 1.02 0.39
N LEU A 168 -6.23 0.02 1.16
CA LEU A 168 -7.07 -1.12 1.52
C LEU A 168 -7.98 -0.71 2.68
N HIS A 169 -9.18 -0.27 2.32
CA HIS A 169 -10.20 0.18 3.27
C HIS A 169 -10.89 -1.02 3.92
N ILE A 170 -10.94 -1.03 5.25
CA ILE A 170 -11.69 -1.99 6.05
C ILE A 170 -12.51 -1.22 7.09
N SER A 171 -13.60 -1.81 7.57
CA SER A 171 -14.39 -1.25 8.67
C SER A 171 -13.69 -1.42 10.02
N TYR A 172 -14.12 -0.62 11.00
CA TYR A 172 -13.65 -0.74 12.38
C TYR A 172 -13.98 -2.14 12.92
N GLU A 173 -15.17 -2.65 12.63
CA GLU A 173 -15.67 -3.96 13.04
C GLU A 173 -14.86 -5.10 12.40
N GLU A 174 -14.55 -5.00 11.12
CA GLU A 174 -13.75 -6.02 10.41
C GLU A 174 -12.32 -6.09 10.94
N GLN A 175 -11.71 -4.95 11.29
CA GLN A 175 -10.39 -4.95 11.92
C GLN A 175 -10.41 -5.74 13.25
N GLU A 176 -11.45 -5.59 14.07
CA GLU A 176 -11.57 -6.32 15.33
C GLU A 176 -11.60 -7.82 15.13
N LYS A 177 -12.47 -8.27 14.22
CA LYS A 177 -12.62 -9.68 13.87
C LYS A 177 -11.29 -10.28 13.43
N ARG A 178 -10.54 -9.55 12.59
CA ARG A 178 -9.22 -9.99 12.12
C ARG A 178 -8.16 -10.02 13.22
N LEU A 179 -8.17 -9.07 14.15
CA LEU A 179 -7.26 -9.06 15.30
C LEU A 179 -7.53 -10.25 16.23
N LEU A 180 -8.80 -10.47 16.59
CA LEU A 180 -9.22 -11.60 17.43
C LEU A 180 -8.89 -12.95 16.77
N ALA A 181 -9.21 -13.12 15.48
CA ALA A 181 -8.91 -14.34 14.75
C ALA A 181 -7.40 -14.64 14.69
N ARG A 182 -6.54 -13.61 14.61
CA ARG A 182 -5.07 -13.79 14.66
C ARG A 182 -4.58 -14.21 16.05
N GLN A 183 -5.27 -13.79 17.11
CA GLN A 183 -4.93 -14.15 18.48
C GLN A 183 -5.22 -15.62 18.76
N GLU A 184 -6.30 -16.14 18.17
CA GLU A 184 -6.69 -17.55 18.27
C GLU A 184 -5.83 -18.48 17.39
N ASP A 185 -5.35 -17.98 16.25
CA ASP A 185 -4.50 -18.73 15.32
C ASP A 185 -3.03 -18.76 15.78
N ARG A 186 -2.60 -19.89 16.36
CA ARG A 186 -1.21 -20.13 16.80
C ARG A 186 -0.17 -19.90 15.71
N THR A 187 -0.51 -20.04 14.43
CA THR A 187 0.42 -19.83 13.31
C THR A 187 0.58 -18.36 12.92
N LYS A 188 -0.32 -17.49 13.39
CA LYS A 188 -0.34 -16.05 13.09
C LYS A 188 -0.22 -15.16 14.31
N ALA A 189 -0.35 -15.71 15.53
CA ALA A 189 -0.27 -14.98 16.79
C ALA A 189 1.02 -14.15 16.92
N TRP A 190 2.15 -14.63 16.37
CA TRP A 190 3.42 -13.91 16.36
C TRP A 190 3.39 -12.58 15.57
N LYS A 191 2.38 -12.38 14.70
CA LYS A 191 2.19 -11.15 13.94
C LYS A 191 1.44 -10.07 14.72
N LEU A 192 0.87 -10.39 15.88
CA LEU A 192 0.17 -9.41 16.71
C LEU A 192 1.14 -8.69 17.63
N SER A 193 0.94 -7.39 17.73
CA SER A 193 1.57 -6.53 18.73
C SER A 193 0.49 -5.92 19.61
N SER A 194 0.82 -5.63 20.88
CA SER A 194 -0.03 -4.80 21.73
C SER A 194 -0.26 -3.40 21.13
N ALA A 195 0.68 -2.94 20.28
CA ALA A 195 0.54 -1.71 19.51
C ALA A 195 -0.66 -1.74 18.55
N ASP A 196 -1.03 -2.89 17.99
CA ASP A 196 -2.15 -2.97 17.03
C ASP A 196 -3.48 -2.57 17.69
N TRP A 197 -3.68 -2.98 18.96
CA TRP A 197 -4.83 -2.58 19.76
C TRP A 197 -4.76 -1.14 20.25
N ALA A 198 -3.56 -0.58 20.41
CA ALA A 198 -3.37 0.81 20.78
C ALA A 198 -3.71 1.75 19.61
N GLU A 199 -3.21 1.45 18.41
CA GLU A 199 -3.50 2.21 17.19
C GLU A 199 -4.99 2.19 16.84
N ARG A 200 -5.69 1.08 17.13
CA ARG A 200 -7.15 0.98 16.96
C ARG A 200 -7.93 2.08 17.71
N LYS A 201 -7.41 2.60 18.83
CA LYS A 201 -8.05 3.69 19.59
C LYS A 201 -8.05 5.01 18.81
N TYR A 202 -7.18 5.15 17.82
CA TYR A 202 -7.02 6.32 16.96
C TYR A 202 -7.65 6.12 15.57
N TRP A 203 -8.80 5.44 15.51
CA TRP A 203 -9.48 5.16 14.23
C TRP A 203 -10.02 6.42 13.53
N ASN A 204 -10.48 7.41 14.30
CA ASN A 204 -11.16 8.62 13.80
C ASN A 204 -10.24 9.84 13.82
#